data_AF-A0A2S7TK78-F1
#
_entry.id   AF-A0A2S7TK78-F1
#
_cell.length_a   1.000
_cell.length_b   1.000
_cell.length_c   1.000
_cell.angle_alpha   90.00
_cell.angle_beta   90.00
_cell.angle_gamma   90.00
#
_symmetry.space_group_name_H-M   'P 1'
#
loop_
_entity.id
_entity.type
_entity.pdbx_description
1 polymer ?
#
loop_
_entity_poly.entity_id
_entity_poly.type
_entity_poly.pdbx_seq_one_letter_code
_entity_poly.pdbx_strand_id
1 'polypeptide(L)'
;MRYFYITIITLFFLHKVSSQDTFSEILKKSSETFRYKNNNFEGKGWETVLRQINKHNNILVGEDHFFNEIPLFISKITSEIRFDNFFVR
;
A
#
# COMPACT_ATOMS: atom_id res chain seq x y z
N MET A 1 20.32 -22.65 -43.40
CA MET A 1 19.23 -21.66 -43.60
C MET A 1 17.91 -22.07 -42.96
N ARG A 2 17.36 -23.29 -43.17
CA ARG A 2 16.06 -23.72 -42.61
C ARG A 2 15.93 -23.54 -41.08
N TYR A 3 16.96 -23.91 -40.32
CA TYR A 3 16.94 -23.82 -38.85
C TYR A 3 17.00 -22.39 -38.32
N PHE A 4 17.62 -21.46 -39.05
CA PHE A 4 17.74 -20.05 -38.68
C PHE A 4 16.37 -19.35 -38.70
N TYR A 5 15.54 -19.65 -39.70
CA TYR A 5 14.16 -19.14 -39.76
C TYR A 5 13.31 -19.67 -38.60
N ILE A 6 13.52 -20.92 -38.17
CA ILE A 6 12.83 -21.50 -37.02
C ILE A 6 13.25 -20.79 -35.73
N THR A 7 14.54 -20.46 -35.56
CA THR A 7 15.05 -19.75 -34.37
C THR A 7 14.53 -18.31 -34.28
N ILE A 8 14.39 -17.63 -35.42
CA ILE A 8 13.83 -16.27 -35.45
C ILE A 8 12.35 -16.30 -35.09
N ILE A 9 11.58 -17.25 -35.63
CA ILE A 9 10.15 -17.38 -35.34
C ILE A 9 9.92 -17.68 -33.85
N THR A 10 10.72 -18.56 -33.22
CA THR A 10 10.58 -18.85 -31.79
C THR A 10 10.94 -17.65 -30.90
N LEU A 11 11.85 -16.76 -31.32
CA LEU A 11 12.16 -15.53 -30.59
C LEU A 11 10.98 -14.54 -30.57
N PHE A 12 10.17 -14.49 -31.62
CA PHE A 12 8.98 -13.62 -31.69
C PHE A 12 7.79 -14.13 -30.86
N PHE A 13 7.78 -15.41 -30.47
CA PHE A 13 6.75 -16.00 -29.59
C PHE A 13 7.10 -15.93 -28.09
N LEU A 14 8.25 -15.36 -27.72
CA LEU A 14 8.54 -15.02 -26.33
C LEU A 14 7.55 -13.93 -25.90
N HIS A 15 6.63 -14.31 -25.01
CA HIS A 15 5.66 -13.40 -24.42
C HIS A 15 6.37 -12.17 -23.83
N LYS A 16 5.83 -10.98 -24.12
CA LYS A 16 6.22 -9.74 -23.45
C LYS A 16 5.76 -9.79 -22.00
N VAL A 17 6.55 -10.41 -21.13
CA VAL A 17 6.40 -10.25 -19.67
C VAL A 17 7.11 -8.95 -19.31
N SER A 18 6.32 -7.91 -19.04
CA SER A 18 6.85 -6.63 -18.56
C SER A 18 6.83 -6.64 -17.03
N SER A 19 7.98 -6.45 -16.39
CA SER A 19 8.08 -6.50 -14.91
C SER A 19 7.23 -5.43 -14.21
N GLN A 20 6.93 -4.33 -14.89
CA GLN A 20 6.09 -3.24 -14.38
C GLN A 20 4.62 -3.65 -14.23
N ASP A 21 4.12 -4.49 -15.14
CA ASP A 21 2.75 -4.99 -15.10
C ASP A 21 2.59 -5.98 -13.93
N THR A 22 3.61 -6.80 -13.69
CA THR A 22 3.64 -7.74 -12.57
C THR A 22 3.60 -7.03 -11.21
N PHE A 23 4.39 -5.96 -11.03
CA PHE A 23 4.38 -5.20 -9.76
C PHE A 23 3.02 -4.54 -9.49
N SER A 24 2.42 -3.96 -10.53
CA SER A 24 1.11 -3.33 -10.43
C SER A 24 -0.01 -4.33 -10.09
N GLU A 25 0.05 -5.54 -10.65
CA GLU A 25 -0.88 -6.61 -10.29
C GLU A 25 -0.68 -7.12 -8.86
N ILE A 26 0.57 -7.24 -8.40
CA ILE A 26 0.87 -7.62 -7.02
C ILE A 26 0.30 -6.58 -6.07
N LEU A 27 0.56 -5.29 -6.31
CA LEU A 27 0.02 -4.20 -5.49
C LEU A 27 -1.50 -4.26 -5.42
N LYS A 28 -2.20 -4.43 -6.55
CA LYS A 28 -3.66 -4.56 -6.57
C LYS A 28 -4.18 -5.74 -5.75
N LYS A 29 -3.46 -6.86 -5.72
CA LYS A 29 -3.85 -8.06 -4.98
C LYS A 29 -3.55 -7.97 -3.48
N SER A 30 -2.48 -7.28 -3.10
CA SER A 30 -2.02 -7.19 -1.71
C SER A 30 -2.42 -5.89 -1.01
N SER A 31 -2.92 -4.89 -1.73
CA SER A 31 -3.37 -3.63 -1.14
C SER A 31 -4.78 -3.75 -0.59
N GLU A 32 -4.97 -3.32 0.65
CA GLU A 32 -6.29 -3.05 1.21
C GLU A 32 -6.53 -1.54 1.22
N THR A 33 -7.77 -1.13 0.95
CA THR A 33 -8.15 0.28 0.92
C THR A 33 -9.08 0.62 2.08
N PHE A 34 -9.13 1.91 2.40
CA PHE A 34 -10.07 2.49 3.35
C PHE A 34 -10.56 3.84 2.84
N ARG A 35 -11.65 4.33 3.42
CA ARG A 35 -12.33 5.56 2.99
C ARG A 35 -12.56 6.44 4.20
N TYR A 36 -12.53 7.75 4.00
CA TYR A 36 -12.98 8.71 4.99
C TYR A 36 -14.41 9.16 4.67
N LYS A 37 -15.37 8.86 5.55
CA LYS A 37 -16.78 9.22 5.39
C LYS A 37 -17.41 9.51 6.74
N ASN A 38 -18.32 10.49 6.80
CA ASN A 38 -19.05 10.85 8.03
C ASN A 38 -18.11 11.09 9.22
N ASN A 39 -17.00 11.79 8.95
CA ASN A 39 -15.96 12.09 9.93
C ASN A 39 -15.26 10.85 10.52
N ASN A 40 -15.28 9.69 9.86
CA ASN A 40 -14.64 8.45 10.31
C ASN A 40 -13.95 7.71 9.16
N PHE A 41 -12.95 6.89 9.50
CA PHE A 41 -12.34 5.95 8.55
C PHE A 41 -13.08 4.61 8.58
N GLU A 42 -13.35 4.04 7.40
CA GLU A 42 -14.04 2.76 7.25
C GLU A 42 -13.39 1.89 6.17
N GLY A 43 -13.54 0.56 6.29
CA GLY A 43 -13.06 -0.42 5.32
C GLY A 43 -11.92 -1.29 5.84
N LYS A 44 -11.63 -2.38 5.11
CA LYS A 44 -10.67 -3.40 5.51
C LYS A 44 -9.27 -2.84 5.79
N GLY A 45 -8.82 -1.87 4.97
CA GLY A 45 -7.52 -1.26 5.18
C GLY A 45 -7.41 -0.53 6.53
N TRP A 46 -8.49 0.11 6.98
CA TRP A 46 -8.53 0.81 8.28
C TRP A 46 -8.49 -0.19 9.44
N GLU A 47 -9.30 -1.25 9.36
CA GLU A 47 -9.27 -2.35 10.34
C GLU A 47 -7.89 -2.99 10.43
N THR A 48 -7.22 -3.17 9.29
CA THR A 48 -5.86 -3.71 9.22
C THR A 48 -4.84 -2.76 9.84
N VAL A 49 -4.93 -1.45 9.60
CA VAL A 49 -4.08 -0.44 10.24
C VAL A 49 -4.23 -0.51 11.77
N LEU A 50 -5.46 -0.44 12.29
CA LEU A 50 -5.70 -0.51 13.74
C LEU A 50 -5.21 -1.82 14.35
N ARG A 51 -5.42 -2.94 13.64
CA ARG A 51 -4.93 -4.27 14.07
C ARG A 51 -3.41 -4.32 14.12
N GLN A 52 -2.71 -3.72 13.16
CA GLN A 52 -1.24 -3.70 13.16
C GLN A 52 -0.71 -2.77 14.24
N ILE A 53 -1.29 -1.58 14.42
CA ILE A 53 -0.88 -0.65 15.48
C ILE A 53 -0.98 -1.32 16.85
N ASN A 54 -2.10 -1.98 17.16
CA ASN A 54 -2.29 -2.68 18.44
C ASN A 54 -1.32 -3.85 18.69
N LYS A 55 -0.67 -4.39 17.65
CA LYS A 55 0.32 -5.46 17.78
C LYS A 55 1.73 -4.96 18.08
N HIS A 56 1.98 -3.66 17.96
CA HIS A 56 3.31 -3.09 18.08
C HIS A 56 3.35 -2.06 19.21
N ASN A 57 4.43 -2.06 19.98
CA ASN A 57 4.60 -1.14 21.11
C ASN A 57 4.95 0.28 20.66
N ASN A 58 5.55 0.41 19.47
CA ASN A 58 5.98 1.68 18.90
C ASN A 58 5.52 1.74 17.46
N ILE A 59 5.03 2.91 17.06
CA ILE A 59 4.66 3.20 15.68
C ILE A 59 5.36 4.46 15.20
N LEU A 60 5.70 4.48 13.92
CA LEU A 60 6.21 5.66 13.23
C LEU A 60 5.23 6.01 12.12
N VAL A 61 4.70 7.23 12.15
CA VAL A 61 3.87 7.77 11.08
C VAL A 61 4.71 8.81 10.35
N GLY A 62 4.98 8.56 9.06
CA GLY A 62 5.61 9.55 8.19
C GLY A 62 4.58 10.55 7.69
N GLU A 63 5.00 11.79 7.50
CA GLU A 63 4.19 12.83 6.89
C GLU A 63 4.95 13.53 5.77
N ASP A 64 4.21 13.94 4.75
CA ASP A 64 4.66 14.97 3.81
C ASP A 64 4.10 16.32 4.26
N HIS A 65 4.93 17.35 4.23
CA HIS A 65 4.53 18.68 4.69
C HIS A 65 3.34 19.21 3.86
N PHE A 66 2.44 19.92 4.54
CA PHE A 66 1.24 20.58 3.97
C PHE A 66 0.10 19.65 3.53
N PHE A 67 0.08 18.39 3.99
CA PHE A 67 -1.06 17.48 3.81
C PHE A 67 -1.93 17.42 5.07
N ASN A 68 -3.12 18.01 5.01
CA ASN A 68 -4.07 18.04 6.14
C ASN A 68 -4.62 16.66 6.51
N GLU A 69 -4.57 15.73 5.57
CA GLU A 69 -5.03 14.36 5.72
C GLU A 69 -4.18 13.58 6.73
N ILE A 70 -2.90 13.91 6.88
CA ILE A 70 -1.99 13.20 7.79
C ILE A 70 -2.30 13.54 9.26
N PRO A 71 -2.40 14.82 9.68
CA PRO A 71 -2.88 15.15 11.02
C PRO A 71 -4.27 14.58 11.32
N LEU A 72 -5.18 14.59 10.33
CA LEU A 72 -6.50 13.99 10.46
C LEU A 72 -6.40 12.47 10.72
N PHE A 73 -5.61 11.75 9.94
CA PHE A 73 -5.38 10.32 10.09
C PHE A 73 -4.79 9.99 11.47
N ILE A 74 -3.76 10.74 11.90
CA ILE A 74 -3.14 10.57 13.22
C ILE A 74 -4.16 10.82 14.33
N SER A 75 -4.97 11.87 14.23
CA SER A 75 -6.00 12.18 15.23
C SER A 75 -6.98 11.02 15.44
N LYS A 76 -7.36 10.33 14.35
CA LYS A 76 -8.27 9.18 14.38
C LYS A 76 -7.62 7.95 14.96
N ILE A 77 -6.33 7.71 14.68
CA ILE A 77 -5.57 6.65 15.36
C ILE A 77 -5.55 6.90 16.87
N THR A 78 -5.23 8.12 17.29
CA THR A 78 -5.11 8.47 18.72
C THR A 78 -6.45 8.51 19.46
N SER A 79 -7.59 8.62 18.75
CA SER A 79 -8.92 8.49 19.37
C SER A 79 -9.35 7.05 19.61
N GLU A 80 -8.83 6.11 18.82
CA GLU A 80 -9.14 4.68 18.91
C GLU A 80 -8.14 3.93 19.81
N ILE A 81 -6.88 4.38 19.85
CA ILE A 81 -5.78 3.70 20.53
C ILE A 81 -5.06 4.72 21.41
N ARG A 82 -4.87 4.36 22.69
CA ARG A 82 -4.13 5.19 23.64
C ARG A 82 -2.64 4.94 23.53
N PHE A 83 -1.87 6.02 23.40
CA PHE A 83 -0.41 6.00 23.47
C PHE A 83 0.06 6.72 24.73
N ASP A 84 1.05 6.15 25.42
CA ASP A 84 1.64 6.80 26.59
C ASP A 84 2.60 7.93 26.19
N ASN A 85 3.17 7.86 24.98
CA ASN A 85 4.09 8.84 24.43
C ASN A 85 3.68 9.22 23.01
N PHE A 86 3.67 10.53 22.71
CA PHE A 86 3.37 11.07 21.40
C PHE A 86 4.39 12.15 21.04
N PHE A 87 5.17 11.92 19.98
CA PHE A 87 6.22 12.81 19.52
C PHE A 87 5.89 13.29 18.10
N VAL A 88 5.94 14.60 17.87
CA VAL A 88 5.73 15.23 16.57
C VAL A 88 6.97 16.05 16.24
N ARG A 89 7.39 16.03 14.97
CA ARG A 89 8.51 16.83 14.45
C ARG A 89 7.98 17.81 13.41
#